data_AF-A0ABC8U544-F1
#
_entry.id   AF-A0ABC8U544-F1
#
_cell.length_a   1.000
_cell.length_b   1.000
_cell.length_c   1.000
_cell.angle_alpha   90.00
_cell.angle_beta   90.00
_cell.angle_gamma   90.00
#
_symmetry.space_group_name_H-M   'P 1'
#
loop_
_entity.id
_entity.type
_entity.pdbx_description
1 polymer ?
#
loop_
_entity_poly.entity_id
_entity_poly.type
_entity_poly.pdbx_seq_one_letter_code
_entity_poly.pdbx_strand_id
1 'polypeptide(L)'
;MALSGNSNFLLFHGLVLVLLCFLLEVCTSIDTITPTQFIKDPETIVSIGNTFKLGFFSPGNSTNRYVGILDNIPATTAVWVANRDKSLNDSSGILTISEDGNLVILNGQKGIIWSSNVSNPVANSSAQLLDTGNLVLRDNSSGRIIWESFQHPSDSFLQKMTVSTDAKTGERTLLTSWKSPSDPSIGSFSAGIDPLIIPQFFVWNGSHPYWRSGPWNGQVFIGVPIMRRSYNTGINIVDDKKGTVYLTPNFDNESMVVYTFLNTEGTLQEKYRFVGKEDWNVLWSLPENECDVYDKCGPFGSCNSLNSPICTCLRGFEPKHKEEWSRRNWSSGCIRKTPLQFDRNNTVNEKGKEDGFLKLERVKVPDFEVWSPALEDNCGSLCLNNCSCTAYSYYSGIGCMQWSGSLIDIQKFPDGGADLYVRVAYSELDEKKSMKTVLATTISIGSVTIAICIYCSWRWIAKHRGRKQKSKRLLFRRAELYPEYSTENLLQENTHQIGLEELSLYSFEDLANATENFHSANKLGQGGFGPVYKVMLVHLSFMPYRTISN
;
A
#
# COMPACT_ATOMS: atom_id res chain seq x y z
N MET A 1 -77.01 40.77 -4.33
CA MET A 1 -75.79 41.49 -3.92
C MET A 1 -74.67 40.49 -3.62
N ALA A 2 -74.27 39.66 -4.60
CA ALA A 2 -73.45 38.45 -4.33
C ALA A 2 -72.48 38.09 -5.48
N LEU A 3 -72.07 39.05 -6.32
CA LEU A 3 -71.13 38.83 -7.43
C LEU A 3 -69.86 39.69 -7.34
N SER A 4 -69.78 40.61 -6.36
CA SER A 4 -68.61 41.50 -6.19
C SER A 4 -67.44 40.86 -5.43
N GLY A 5 -67.65 39.75 -4.72
CA GLY A 5 -66.63 39.14 -3.86
C GLY A 5 -65.56 38.35 -4.62
N ASN A 6 -65.95 37.61 -5.66
CA ASN A 6 -65.03 36.71 -6.36
C ASN A 6 -63.99 37.45 -7.22
N SER A 7 -64.32 38.62 -7.78
CA SER A 7 -63.39 39.37 -8.63
C SER A 7 -62.15 39.82 -7.83
N ASN A 8 -62.35 40.40 -6.65
CA ASN A 8 -61.25 40.87 -5.79
C ASN A 8 -60.40 39.71 -5.24
N PHE A 9 -61.02 38.55 -4.96
CA PHE A 9 -60.29 37.37 -4.50
C PHE A 9 -59.37 36.79 -5.58
N LEU A 10 -59.87 36.70 -6.82
CA LEU A 10 -59.09 36.26 -7.99
C LEU A 10 -57.98 37.26 -8.35
N LEU A 11 -58.26 38.57 -8.29
CA LEU A 11 -57.24 39.62 -8.49
C LEU A 11 -56.13 39.54 -7.44
N PHE A 12 -56.48 39.33 -6.16
CA PHE A 12 -55.49 39.19 -5.09
C PHE A 12 -54.61 37.95 -5.28
N HIS A 13 -55.20 36.79 -5.61
CA HIS A 13 -54.43 35.57 -5.88
C HIS A 13 -53.56 35.69 -7.13
N GLY A 14 -54.06 36.33 -8.20
CA GLY A 14 -53.27 36.62 -9.39
C GLY A 14 -52.09 37.54 -9.09
N LEU A 15 -52.29 38.57 -8.27
CA LEU A 15 -51.23 39.52 -7.90
C LEU A 15 -50.18 38.90 -6.97
N VAL A 16 -50.59 38.01 -6.06
CA VAL A 16 -49.68 37.19 -5.24
C VAL A 16 -48.91 36.18 -6.09
N LEU A 17 -49.54 35.53 -7.07
CA LEU A 17 -48.87 34.62 -8.00
C LEU A 17 -47.84 35.37 -8.86
N VAL A 18 -48.18 36.56 -9.35
CA VAL A 18 -47.26 37.44 -10.07
C VAL A 18 -46.11 37.90 -9.17
N LEU A 19 -46.37 38.25 -7.91
CA LEU A 19 -45.30 38.56 -6.95
C LEU A 19 -44.39 37.35 -6.71
N LEU A 20 -44.94 36.14 -6.59
CA LEU A 20 -44.16 34.90 -6.49
C LEU A 20 -43.33 34.64 -7.75
N CYS A 21 -43.84 34.96 -8.94
CA CYS A 21 -43.06 34.91 -10.19
C CYS A 21 -41.96 35.98 -10.27
N PHE A 22 -42.11 37.13 -9.60
CA PHE A 22 -41.05 38.14 -9.48
C PHE A 22 -40.06 37.86 -8.33
N LEU A 23 -40.46 37.08 -7.32
CA LEU A 23 -39.58 36.54 -6.27
C LEU A 23 -38.81 35.30 -6.73
N LEU A 24 -39.29 34.62 -7.77
CA LEU A 24 -38.51 33.70 -8.57
C LEU A 24 -37.55 34.50 -9.47
N GLU A 25 -36.47 35.02 -8.87
CA GLU A 25 -35.27 35.30 -9.65
C GLU A 25 -34.89 34.01 -10.37
N VAL A 26 -35.02 34.00 -11.69
CA VAL A 26 -34.54 32.91 -12.54
C VAL A 26 -33.02 33.02 -12.53
N CYS A 27 -32.40 32.47 -11.50
CA CYS A 27 -30.96 32.36 -11.35
C CYS A 27 -30.43 31.37 -12.39
N THR A 28 -30.36 31.80 -13.65
CA THR A 28 -29.69 31.07 -14.71
C THR A 28 -28.23 30.95 -14.33
N SER A 29 -27.77 29.72 -14.09
CA SER A 29 -26.35 29.44 -13.93
C SER A 29 -25.61 29.92 -15.17
N ILE A 30 -24.77 30.94 -15.02
CA ILE A 30 -23.83 31.35 -16.06
C ILE A 30 -22.63 30.42 -15.95
N ASP A 31 -22.31 29.71 -17.04
CA ASP A 31 -21.14 28.83 -17.17
C ASP A 31 -20.01 29.47 -18.00
N THR A 32 -20.27 30.65 -18.57
CA THR A 32 -19.46 31.27 -19.63
C THR A 32 -19.16 32.74 -19.34
N ILE A 33 -17.89 33.13 -19.53
CA ILE A 33 -17.42 34.52 -19.52
C ILE A 33 -17.21 34.97 -20.97
N THR A 34 -17.82 36.09 -21.34
CA THR A 34 -17.63 36.77 -22.64
C THR A 34 -16.81 38.05 -22.45
N PRO A 35 -16.29 38.71 -23.51
CA PRO A 35 -15.50 39.95 -23.38
C PRO A 35 -16.27 41.13 -22.77
N THR A 36 -17.60 41.07 -22.74
CA THR A 36 -18.48 42.06 -22.08
C THR A 36 -18.81 41.71 -20.63
N GLN A 37 -18.39 40.53 -20.15
CA GLN A 37 -18.65 40.01 -18.81
C GLN A 37 -17.34 39.84 -18.05
N PHE A 38 -17.43 39.93 -16.74
CA PHE A 38 -16.32 39.70 -15.83
C PHE A 38 -16.87 39.12 -14.53
N ILE A 39 -16.03 38.40 -13.80
CA ILE A 39 -16.32 37.95 -12.44
C ILE A 39 -15.54 38.87 -11.50
N LYS A 40 -16.22 39.47 -10.53
CA LYS A 40 -15.63 40.11 -9.35
C LYS A 40 -15.77 39.20 -8.14
N ASP A 41 -14.97 39.42 -7.13
CA ASP A 41 -15.17 38.78 -5.83
C ASP A 41 -16.42 39.35 -5.12
N PRO A 42 -17.42 38.55 -4.66
CA PRO A 42 -17.45 37.08 -4.54
C PRO A 42 -18.35 36.37 -5.57
N GLU A 43 -18.58 36.96 -6.74
CA GLU A 43 -19.32 36.35 -7.85
C GLU A 43 -18.64 35.06 -8.34
N THR A 44 -19.43 34.15 -8.93
CA THR A 44 -18.95 32.88 -9.49
C THR A 44 -19.72 32.50 -10.75
N ILE A 45 -19.08 31.81 -11.69
CA ILE A 45 -19.77 31.00 -12.70
C ILE A 45 -19.85 29.55 -12.24
N VAL A 46 -20.87 28.81 -12.67
CA VAL A 46 -21.11 27.42 -12.27
C VAL A 46 -21.41 26.58 -13.52
N SER A 47 -20.83 25.38 -13.57
CA SER A 47 -21.02 24.44 -14.68
C SER A 47 -22.49 24.03 -14.83
N ILE A 48 -22.93 23.65 -16.03
CA ILE A 48 -24.36 23.43 -16.36
C ILE A 48 -25.00 22.34 -15.47
N GLY A 49 -24.31 21.23 -15.26
CA GLY A 49 -24.64 20.15 -14.31
C GLY A 49 -24.34 20.48 -12.85
N ASN A 50 -24.14 21.76 -12.51
CA ASN A 50 -24.01 22.31 -11.15
C ASN A 50 -22.91 21.64 -10.29
N THR A 51 -21.89 21.06 -10.93
CA THR A 51 -20.89 20.20 -10.26
C THR A 51 -19.66 21.00 -9.83
N PHE A 52 -19.18 21.90 -10.69
CA PHE A 52 -18.02 22.76 -10.42
C PHE A 52 -18.40 24.24 -10.52
N LYS A 53 -17.70 25.09 -9.77
CA LYS A 53 -17.80 26.55 -9.86
C LYS A 53 -16.42 27.19 -10.02
N LEU A 54 -16.34 28.31 -10.72
CA LEU A 54 -15.13 29.11 -10.87
C LEU A 54 -15.36 30.48 -10.22
N GLY A 55 -14.41 30.90 -9.38
CA GLY A 55 -14.45 32.22 -8.76
C GLY A 55 -13.30 32.45 -7.79
N PHE A 56 -13.40 33.54 -7.02
CA PHE A 56 -12.38 33.95 -6.06
C PHE A 56 -12.55 33.23 -4.71
N PHE A 57 -11.47 32.69 -4.15
CA PHE A 57 -11.48 32.02 -2.85
C PHE A 57 -10.23 32.38 -2.02
N SER A 58 -10.24 31.92 -0.76
CA SER A 58 -9.13 31.98 0.20
C SER A 58 -8.83 30.57 0.71
N PRO A 59 -7.59 30.07 0.60
CA PRO A 59 -7.22 28.75 1.13
C PRO A 59 -6.96 28.78 2.64
N GLY A 60 -7.64 27.90 3.39
CA GLY A 60 -7.48 27.79 4.83
C GLY A 60 -7.74 29.12 5.56
N ASN A 61 -6.80 29.53 6.41
CA ASN A 61 -6.86 30.80 7.16
C ASN A 61 -6.16 31.97 6.44
N SER A 62 -5.92 31.88 5.13
CA SER A 62 -5.20 32.90 4.36
C SER A 62 -6.08 34.07 3.95
N THR A 63 -5.57 35.30 4.06
CA THR A 63 -6.21 36.50 3.51
C THR A 63 -5.95 36.68 2.01
N ASN A 64 -4.98 35.94 1.45
CA ASN A 64 -4.63 36.00 0.03
C ASN A 64 -5.78 35.46 -0.82
N ARG A 65 -6.11 36.16 -1.91
CA ARG A 65 -7.16 35.75 -2.85
C ARG A 65 -6.59 35.11 -4.11
N TYR A 66 -7.24 34.04 -4.52
CA TYR A 66 -6.91 33.25 -5.70
C TYR A 66 -8.18 32.97 -6.49
N VAL A 67 -8.06 32.82 -7.81
CA VAL A 67 -9.11 32.27 -8.66
C VAL A 67 -8.88 30.76 -8.79
N GLY A 68 -9.91 29.98 -8.55
CA GLY A 68 -9.85 28.53 -8.66
C GLY A 68 -11.15 27.90 -9.11
N ILE A 69 -11.05 26.68 -9.62
CA ILE A 69 -12.20 25.82 -9.88
C ILE A 69 -12.43 25.04 -8.59
N LEU A 70 -13.60 25.20 -7.99
CA LEU A 70 -14.01 24.58 -6.75
C LEU A 70 -15.14 23.59 -7.01
N ASP A 71 -15.17 22.53 -6.22
CA ASP A 71 -16.33 21.67 -6.07
C ASP A 71 -17.52 22.47 -5.53
N ASN A 72 -18.70 22.30 -6.13
CA ASN A 72 -19.88 23.11 -5.84
C ASN A 72 -20.70 22.56 -4.65
N ILE A 73 -20.03 22.43 -3.50
CA ILE A 73 -20.61 21.98 -2.22
C ILE A 73 -20.23 22.96 -1.09
N PRO A 74 -20.87 22.91 0.10
CA PRO A 74 -20.54 23.83 1.21
C PRO A 74 -19.10 23.71 1.70
N ALA A 75 -18.53 22.51 1.73
CA ALA A 75 -17.14 22.25 2.13
C ALA A 75 -16.12 22.51 0.99
N THR A 76 -16.36 23.55 0.18
CA THR A 76 -15.69 23.89 -1.10
C THR A 76 -14.22 23.45 -1.17
N THR A 77 -13.94 22.42 -1.98
CA THR A 77 -12.58 21.97 -2.28
C THR A 77 -12.13 22.57 -3.61
N ALA A 78 -10.98 23.25 -3.64
CA ALA A 78 -10.36 23.70 -4.88
C ALA A 78 -9.68 22.52 -5.59
N VAL A 79 -10.00 22.29 -6.86
CA VAL A 79 -9.41 21.24 -7.73
C VAL A 79 -8.48 21.82 -8.79
N TRP A 80 -8.42 23.16 -8.91
CA TRP A 80 -7.48 23.87 -9.79
C TRP A 80 -7.35 25.33 -9.33
N VAL A 81 -6.16 25.92 -9.46
CA VAL A 81 -5.88 27.31 -9.06
C VAL A 81 -5.08 28.03 -10.15
N ALA A 82 -5.62 29.14 -10.66
CA ALA A 82 -5.01 29.91 -11.77
C ALA A 82 -3.73 30.63 -11.33
N ASN A 83 -3.87 31.59 -10.41
CA ASN A 83 -2.80 32.50 -10.00
C ASN A 83 -2.02 31.96 -8.78
N ARG A 84 -1.77 30.65 -8.73
CA ARG A 84 -1.25 29.94 -7.54
C ARG A 84 0.05 30.53 -6.98
N ASP A 85 0.96 30.99 -7.84
CA ASP A 85 2.26 31.56 -7.45
C ASP A 85 2.24 33.09 -7.26
N LYS A 86 1.12 33.76 -7.56
CA LYS A 86 0.97 35.22 -7.44
C LYS A 86 -0.43 35.58 -6.96
N SER A 87 -0.61 35.65 -5.65
CA SER A 87 -1.87 36.02 -5.01
C SER A 87 -2.33 37.44 -5.33
N LEU A 88 -3.63 37.67 -5.16
CA LEU A 88 -4.20 38.99 -4.89
C LEU A 88 -4.16 39.26 -3.37
N ASN A 89 -3.96 40.51 -2.98
CA ASN A 89 -3.84 40.92 -1.57
C ASN A 89 -5.18 41.37 -0.97
N ASP A 90 -6.23 41.46 -1.78
CA ASP A 90 -7.55 41.99 -1.43
C ASP A 90 -8.64 41.40 -2.35
N SER A 91 -9.88 41.84 -2.15
CA SER A 91 -11.07 41.48 -2.95
C SER A 91 -11.28 42.36 -4.20
N SER A 92 -10.30 43.17 -4.62
CA SER A 92 -10.42 44.03 -5.82
C SER A 92 -10.19 43.30 -7.14
N GLY A 93 -10.00 41.98 -7.09
CA GLY A 93 -9.73 41.12 -8.23
C GLY A 93 -10.85 41.09 -9.27
N ILE A 94 -10.46 41.03 -10.54
CA ILE A 94 -11.38 40.85 -11.68
C ILE A 94 -10.85 39.75 -12.58
N LEU A 95 -11.66 38.73 -12.84
CA LEU A 95 -11.43 37.72 -13.89
C LEU A 95 -12.23 38.12 -15.13
N THR A 96 -11.57 38.31 -16.27
CA THR A 96 -12.21 38.77 -17.52
C THR A 96 -11.39 38.36 -18.74
N ILE A 97 -11.91 38.62 -19.93
CA ILE A 97 -11.19 38.45 -21.19
C ILE A 97 -10.64 39.81 -21.61
N SER A 98 -9.33 39.90 -21.84
CA SER A 98 -8.66 41.12 -22.31
C SER A 98 -8.91 41.36 -23.81
N GLU A 99 -8.63 42.58 -24.29
CA GLU A 99 -8.88 42.99 -25.69
C GLU A 99 -8.12 42.14 -26.73
N ASP A 100 -7.02 41.50 -26.34
CA ASP A 100 -6.28 40.54 -27.17
C ASP A 100 -6.99 39.17 -27.30
N GLY A 101 -7.96 38.88 -26.44
CA GLY A 101 -8.71 37.61 -26.38
C GLY A 101 -8.18 36.61 -25.34
N ASN A 102 -7.18 36.95 -24.52
CA ASN A 102 -6.73 36.11 -23.41
C ASN A 102 -7.68 36.17 -22.20
N LEU A 103 -7.79 35.06 -21.45
CA LEU A 103 -8.38 35.09 -20.11
C LEU A 103 -7.34 35.65 -19.12
N VAL A 104 -7.71 36.68 -18.34
CA VAL A 104 -6.80 37.38 -17.43
C VAL A 104 -7.40 37.61 -16.04
N ILE A 105 -6.53 37.62 -15.04
CA ILE A 105 -6.83 38.04 -13.67
C ILE A 105 -6.14 39.39 -13.45
N LEU A 106 -6.94 40.41 -13.15
CA LEU A 106 -6.49 41.77 -12.85
C LEU A 106 -6.61 42.06 -11.34
N ASN A 107 -5.72 42.90 -10.82
CA ASN A 107 -5.91 43.53 -9.50
C ASN A 107 -6.74 44.84 -9.63
N GLY A 108 -7.07 45.49 -8.51
CA GLY A 108 -7.82 46.75 -8.50
C GLY A 108 -7.13 47.95 -9.19
N GLN A 109 -5.83 47.84 -9.49
CA GLN A 109 -5.06 48.81 -10.29
C GLN A 109 -5.06 48.45 -11.79
N LYS A 110 -5.83 47.44 -12.20
CA LYS A 110 -5.86 46.81 -13.54
C LYS A 110 -4.52 46.20 -14.00
N GLY A 111 -3.60 45.94 -13.07
CA GLY A 111 -2.37 45.20 -13.34
C GLY A 111 -2.64 43.71 -13.49
N ILE A 112 -2.05 43.08 -14.51
CA ILE A 112 -2.20 41.64 -14.78
C ILE A 112 -1.45 40.83 -13.70
N ILE A 113 -2.20 39.97 -13.03
CA ILE A 113 -1.72 38.99 -12.06
C ILE A 113 -1.45 37.65 -12.75
N TRP A 114 -2.35 37.23 -13.63
CA TRP A 114 -2.24 35.97 -14.38
C TRP A 114 -2.93 36.10 -15.75
N SER A 115 -2.49 35.30 -16.73
CA SER A 115 -3.07 35.22 -18.07
C SER A 115 -2.98 33.79 -18.61
N SER A 116 -3.92 33.39 -19.48
CA SER A 116 -3.83 32.18 -20.30
C SER A 116 -2.64 32.16 -21.26
N ASN A 117 -2.05 33.32 -21.56
CA ASN A 117 -0.82 33.49 -22.35
C ASN A 117 -0.82 32.80 -23.73
N VAL A 118 -1.97 32.80 -24.40
CA VAL A 118 -2.11 32.30 -25.78
C VAL A 118 -1.39 33.27 -26.72
N SER A 119 -0.50 32.76 -27.57
CA SER A 119 0.39 33.62 -28.38
C SER A 119 -0.30 34.33 -29.56
N ASN A 120 -1.40 33.78 -30.05
CA ASN A 120 -2.27 34.39 -31.06
C ASN A 120 -3.74 34.21 -30.63
N PRO A 121 -4.21 34.93 -29.61
CA PRO A 121 -5.60 34.84 -29.18
C PRO A 121 -6.50 35.57 -30.18
N VAL A 122 -7.79 35.23 -30.14
CA VAL A 122 -8.79 35.80 -31.03
C VAL A 122 -9.66 36.74 -30.21
N ALA A 123 -9.79 38.01 -30.63
CA ALA A 123 -10.54 39.04 -29.90
C ALA A 123 -12.01 38.69 -29.62
N ASN A 124 -12.57 37.73 -30.35
CA ASN A 124 -13.89 37.13 -30.11
C ASN A 124 -13.76 35.76 -29.44
N SER A 125 -13.18 35.72 -28.23
CA SER A 125 -13.08 34.51 -27.42
C SER A 125 -14.17 34.45 -26.34
N SER A 126 -14.41 33.25 -25.79
CA SER A 126 -15.20 33.05 -24.57
C SER A 126 -14.56 31.98 -23.69
N ALA A 127 -14.67 32.12 -22.37
CA ALA A 127 -14.16 31.15 -21.41
C ALA A 127 -15.32 30.42 -20.75
N GLN A 128 -15.37 29.09 -20.84
CA GLN A 128 -16.48 28.25 -20.39
C GLN A 128 -16.01 27.21 -19.36
N LEU A 129 -16.73 27.07 -18.25
CA LEU A 129 -16.53 26.02 -17.27
C LEU A 129 -17.40 24.79 -17.60
N LEU A 130 -16.76 23.71 -18.02
CA LEU A 130 -17.42 22.45 -18.35
C LEU A 130 -17.72 21.61 -17.10
N ASP A 131 -18.72 20.73 -17.19
CA ASP A 131 -19.08 19.79 -16.11
C ASP A 131 -18.00 18.76 -15.77
N THR A 132 -16.99 18.62 -16.62
CA THR A 132 -15.78 17.86 -16.32
C THR A 132 -14.86 18.56 -15.30
N GLY A 133 -15.10 19.84 -15.02
CA GLY A 133 -14.21 20.72 -14.27
C GLY A 133 -13.12 21.39 -15.13
N ASN A 134 -13.18 21.23 -16.45
CA ASN A 134 -12.26 21.89 -17.39
C ASN A 134 -12.75 23.31 -17.71
N LEU A 135 -11.92 24.31 -17.43
CA LEU A 135 -12.14 25.68 -17.90
C LEU A 135 -11.45 25.83 -19.25
N VAL A 136 -12.23 26.06 -20.30
CA VAL A 136 -11.76 26.14 -21.68
C VAL A 136 -11.93 27.54 -22.25
N LEU A 137 -10.91 28.06 -22.93
CA LEU A 137 -11.01 29.28 -23.74
C LEU A 137 -11.28 28.86 -25.18
N ARG A 138 -12.35 29.37 -25.78
CA ARG A 138 -12.78 29.07 -27.15
C ARG A 138 -12.67 30.30 -28.05
N ASP A 139 -12.31 30.09 -29.30
CA ASP A 139 -12.57 31.02 -30.39
C ASP A 139 -14.05 30.88 -30.80
N ASN A 140 -14.86 31.93 -30.61
CA ASN A 140 -16.29 31.91 -30.93
C ASN A 140 -16.56 31.85 -32.44
N SER A 141 -15.59 32.25 -33.28
CA SER A 141 -15.74 32.28 -34.73
C SER A 141 -15.51 30.91 -35.35
N SER A 142 -14.65 30.09 -34.74
CA SER A 142 -14.30 28.74 -35.24
C SER A 142 -14.79 27.59 -34.34
N GLY A 143 -15.28 27.89 -33.13
CA GLY A 143 -15.63 26.91 -32.08
C GLY A 143 -14.43 26.18 -31.46
N ARG A 144 -13.20 26.45 -31.90
CA ARG A 144 -11.99 25.73 -31.48
C ARG A 144 -11.57 26.14 -30.08
N ILE A 145 -11.21 25.16 -29.27
CA ILE A 145 -10.55 25.39 -27.97
C ILE A 145 -9.11 25.85 -28.21
N ILE A 146 -8.73 26.98 -27.63
CA ILE A 146 -7.40 27.61 -27.78
C ILE A 146 -6.56 27.57 -26.50
N TRP A 147 -7.17 27.27 -25.35
CA TRP A 147 -6.50 27.04 -24.07
C TRP A 147 -7.41 26.21 -23.14
N GLU A 148 -6.83 25.38 -22.26
CA GLU A 148 -7.54 24.52 -21.32
C GLU A 148 -6.84 24.43 -19.96
N SER A 149 -7.60 24.53 -18.86
CA SER A 149 -7.04 24.34 -17.50
C SER A 149 -6.48 22.92 -17.31
N PHE A 150 -7.01 21.94 -18.02
CA PHE A 150 -6.56 20.54 -17.97
C PHE A 150 -5.13 20.31 -18.50
N GLN A 151 -4.60 21.24 -19.30
CA GLN A 151 -3.20 21.21 -19.77
C GLN A 151 -2.24 21.87 -18.75
N HIS A 152 -2.78 22.48 -17.69
CA HIS A 152 -2.05 23.18 -16.64
C HIS A 152 -2.56 22.79 -15.24
N PRO A 153 -2.43 21.51 -14.83
CA PRO A 153 -2.94 21.04 -13.54
C PRO A 153 -2.28 21.74 -12.35
N SER A 154 -2.96 21.69 -11.20
CA SER A 154 -2.42 22.16 -9.92
C SER A 154 -1.87 20.97 -9.11
N ASP A 155 -2.42 20.71 -7.94
CA ASP A 155 -2.18 19.51 -7.12
C ASP A 155 -3.13 18.35 -7.45
N SER A 156 -4.23 18.63 -8.17
CA SER A 156 -5.36 17.71 -8.39
C SER A 156 -5.53 17.26 -9.85
N PHE A 157 -6.08 16.06 -10.02
CA PHE A 157 -6.32 15.33 -11.25
C PHE A 157 -7.77 14.84 -11.32
N LEU A 158 -8.52 15.26 -12.36
CA LEU A 158 -9.93 14.95 -12.55
C LEU A 158 -10.17 13.81 -13.57
N GLN A 159 -11.36 13.20 -13.56
CA GLN A 159 -11.74 12.02 -14.37
C GLN A 159 -11.56 12.13 -15.89
N LYS A 160 -11.38 13.34 -16.43
CA LYS A 160 -11.16 13.60 -17.86
C LYS A 160 -9.86 14.39 -18.14
N MET A 161 -9.03 14.62 -17.14
CA MET A 161 -7.67 15.15 -17.32
C MET A 161 -6.76 14.05 -17.87
N THR A 162 -5.60 14.43 -18.43
CA THR A 162 -4.53 13.50 -18.78
C THR A 162 -3.22 13.96 -18.14
N VAL A 163 -2.53 13.04 -17.47
CA VAL A 163 -1.13 13.21 -17.04
C VAL A 163 -0.28 12.65 -18.17
N SER A 164 0.68 13.41 -18.69
CA SER A 164 1.45 13.02 -19.87
C SER A 164 2.93 13.29 -19.72
N THR A 165 3.74 12.57 -20.48
CA THR A 165 5.14 12.91 -20.70
C THR A 165 5.55 12.52 -22.12
N ASP A 166 6.16 13.47 -22.83
CA ASP A 166 6.78 13.24 -24.13
C ASP A 166 8.28 12.94 -23.92
N ALA A 167 8.71 11.74 -24.33
CA ALA A 167 10.08 11.26 -24.17
C ALA A 167 11.10 11.94 -25.11
N LYS A 168 10.64 12.67 -26.13
CA LYS A 168 11.46 13.36 -27.14
C LYS A 168 11.65 14.84 -26.82
N THR A 169 10.59 15.53 -26.40
CA THR A 169 10.66 16.95 -26.00
C THR A 169 11.06 17.12 -24.54
N GLY A 170 10.77 16.12 -23.70
CA GLY A 170 10.93 16.19 -22.26
C GLY A 170 9.80 16.96 -21.55
N GLU A 171 8.77 17.38 -22.27
CA GLU A 171 7.60 18.06 -21.70
C GLU A 171 6.78 17.09 -20.84
N ARG A 172 6.31 17.56 -19.68
CA ARG A 172 5.57 16.77 -18.69
C ARG A 172 4.37 17.54 -18.14
N THR A 173 3.21 16.90 -18.13
CA THR A 173 2.01 17.37 -17.43
C THR A 173 1.98 16.69 -16.05
N LEU A 174 2.51 17.37 -15.02
CA LEU A 174 2.69 16.84 -13.67
C LEU A 174 1.72 17.48 -12.68
N LEU A 175 1.26 16.70 -11.70
CA LEU A 175 0.70 17.28 -10.47
C LEU A 175 1.82 17.88 -9.64
N THR A 176 1.55 19.00 -8.98
CA THR A 176 2.50 19.68 -8.09
C THR A 176 1.77 20.12 -6.83
N SER A 177 2.20 19.61 -5.68
CA SER A 177 1.54 19.85 -4.40
C SER A 177 1.43 21.34 -4.10
N TRP A 178 0.50 21.72 -3.24
CA TRP A 178 0.57 23.03 -2.60
C TRP A 178 1.80 23.09 -1.69
N LYS A 179 2.25 24.30 -1.37
CA LYS A 179 3.36 24.55 -0.46
C LYS A 179 2.93 24.46 1.01
N SER A 180 1.68 24.82 1.31
CA SER A 180 1.03 24.57 2.60
C SER A 180 -0.50 24.54 2.43
N PRO A 181 -1.28 24.08 3.43
CA PRO A 181 -2.75 24.13 3.37
C PRO A 181 -3.35 25.55 3.19
N SER A 182 -2.56 26.60 3.38
CA SER A 182 -2.95 28.01 3.20
C SER A 182 -2.14 28.74 2.11
N ASP A 183 -1.30 28.03 1.35
CA ASP A 183 -0.44 28.58 0.28
C ASP A 183 -0.42 27.60 -0.92
N PRO A 184 -1.19 27.88 -1.99
CA PRO A 184 -1.32 27.02 -3.15
C PRO A 184 -0.16 27.13 -4.14
N SER A 185 0.83 28.00 -3.89
CA SER A 185 2.05 28.06 -4.70
C SER A 185 2.75 26.70 -4.78
N ILE A 186 3.61 26.53 -5.78
CA ILE A 186 4.27 25.25 -6.06
C ILE A 186 5.05 24.76 -4.82
N GLY A 187 4.64 23.61 -4.29
CA GLY A 187 5.28 22.92 -3.18
C GLY A 187 6.47 22.05 -3.58
N SER A 188 6.97 21.26 -2.65
CA SER A 188 8.15 20.41 -2.87
C SER A 188 7.86 19.11 -3.62
N PHE A 189 6.61 18.65 -3.65
CA PHE A 189 6.26 17.37 -4.25
C PHE A 189 5.64 17.52 -5.64
N SER A 190 6.02 16.63 -6.55
CA SER A 190 5.38 16.48 -7.85
C SER A 190 5.04 15.02 -8.12
N ALA A 191 4.06 14.74 -9.00
CA ALA A 191 3.66 13.39 -9.34
C ALA A 191 3.29 13.26 -10.83
N GLY A 192 3.62 12.11 -11.42
CA GLY A 192 3.38 11.84 -12.83
C GLY A 192 4.07 10.57 -13.33
N ILE A 193 4.08 10.40 -14.65
CA ILE A 193 4.69 9.24 -15.33
C ILE A 193 6.17 9.52 -15.57
N ASP A 194 7.02 8.49 -15.46
CA ASP A 194 8.35 8.50 -16.06
C ASP A 194 8.35 7.61 -17.32
N PRO A 195 8.76 8.12 -18.50
CA PRO A 195 8.60 7.45 -19.79
C PRO A 195 9.73 6.43 -20.06
N LEU A 196 10.10 5.65 -19.05
CA LEU A 196 11.01 4.53 -19.22
C LEU A 196 10.39 3.48 -20.15
N ILE A 197 11.21 2.52 -20.62
CA ILE A 197 10.80 1.47 -21.58
C ILE A 197 9.55 0.71 -21.09
N ILE A 198 9.38 0.58 -19.77
CA ILE A 198 8.13 0.16 -19.15
C ILE A 198 7.62 1.35 -18.32
N PRO A 199 6.42 1.90 -18.61
CA PRO A 199 5.90 3.05 -17.87
C PRO A 199 5.74 2.77 -16.38
N GLN A 200 6.15 3.74 -15.57
CA GLN A 200 5.96 3.77 -14.12
C GLN A 200 5.41 5.14 -13.70
N PHE A 201 4.64 5.18 -12.61
CA PHE A 201 4.19 6.41 -11.98
C PHE A 201 4.99 6.67 -10.70
N PHE A 202 5.36 7.93 -10.47
CA PHE A 202 6.18 8.35 -9.36
C PHE A 202 5.54 9.53 -8.63
N VAL A 203 5.90 9.64 -7.35
CA VAL A 203 5.89 10.91 -6.62
C VAL A 203 7.36 11.27 -6.36
N TRP A 204 7.76 12.49 -6.68
CA TRP A 204 9.09 13.03 -6.41
C TRP A 204 9.02 14.11 -5.33
N ASN A 205 10.07 14.19 -4.50
CA ASN A 205 10.35 15.33 -3.63
C ASN A 205 11.53 16.10 -4.23
N GLY A 206 11.27 17.27 -4.81
CA GLY A 206 12.20 17.94 -5.72
C GLY A 206 12.55 17.02 -6.89
N SER A 207 13.84 16.71 -7.06
CA SER A 207 14.36 15.80 -8.08
C SER A 207 14.47 14.33 -7.65
N HIS A 208 14.14 13.99 -6.39
CA HIS A 208 14.36 12.65 -5.84
C HIS A 208 13.05 11.86 -5.78
N PRO A 209 13.00 10.60 -6.24
CA PRO A 209 11.85 9.74 -6.02
C PRO A 209 11.52 9.61 -4.53
N TYR A 210 10.25 9.77 -4.19
CA TYR A 210 9.68 9.61 -2.85
C TYR A 210 8.79 8.37 -2.76
N TRP A 211 8.04 8.09 -3.84
CA TRP A 211 7.23 6.89 -4.02
C TRP A 211 7.25 6.45 -5.50
N ARG A 212 7.10 5.15 -5.74
CA ARG A 212 7.11 4.54 -7.08
C ARG A 212 6.06 3.43 -7.17
N SER A 213 5.26 3.44 -8.24
CA SER A 213 4.18 2.46 -8.49
C SER A 213 4.67 1.07 -8.87
N GLY A 214 5.92 0.94 -9.32
CA GLY A 214 6.40 -0.22 -10.05
C GLY A 214 5.85 -0.28 -11.49
N PRO A 215 6.35 -1.22 -12.31
CA PRO A 215 6.01 -1.40 -13.73
C PRO A 215 4.51 -1.53 -14.04
N TRP A 216 4.07 -0.92 -15.14
CA TRP A 216 2.74 -1.11 -15.72
C TRP A 216 2.65 -2.43 -16.51
N ASN A 217 1.65 -3.27 -16.23
CA ASN A 217 1.43 -4.55 -16.93
C ASN A 217 0.36 -4.51 -18.04
N GLY A 218 -0.08 -3.32 -18.44
CA GLY A 218 -1.22 -3.13 -19.35
C GLY A 218 -2.57 -2.94 -18.66
N GLN A 219 -2.68 -3.19 -17.35
CA GLN A 219 -3.95 -3.16 -16.59
C GLN A 219 -3.82 -2.56 -15.19
N VAL A 220 -2.69 -2.80 -14.50
CA VAL A 220 -2.37 -2.27 -13.17
C VAL A 220 -0.87 -2.01 -13.06
N PHE A 221 -0.47 -1.14 -12.14
CA PHE A 221 0.92 -1.03 -11.69
C PHE A 221 1.22 -2.16 -10.70
N ILE A 222 2.19 -3.02 -10.99
CA ILE A 222 2.41 -4.26 -10.21
C ILE A 222 2.98 -4.03 -8.80
N GLY A 223 3.45 -2.81 -8.51
CA GLY A 223 3.90 -2.38 -7.19
C GLY A 223 2.82 -1.69 -6.35
N VAL A 224 1.55 -1.71 -6.78
CA VAL A 224 0.41 -1.14 -6.04
C VAL A 224 -0.63 -2.23 -5.75
N PRO A 225 -0.51 -3.01 -4.65
CA PRO A 225 -1.35 -4.19 -4.42
C PRO A 225 -2.85 -3.90 -4.29
N ILE A 226 -3.21 -2.69 -3.85
CA ILE A 226 -4.60 -2.23 -3.77
C ILE A 226 -5.21 -1.93 -5.15
N MET A 227 -4.39 -1.75 -6.19
CA MET A 227 -4.87 -1.48 -7.55
C MET A 227 -5.43 -2.77 -8.15
N ARG A 228 -6.76 -2.89 -8.15
CA ARG A 228 -7.47 -4.03 -8.72
C ARG A 228 -7.84 -3.77 -10.16
N ARG A 229 -7.67 -4.78 -11.02
CA ARG A 229 -8.23 -4.78 -12.37
C ARG A 229 -9.75 -4.68 -12.30
N SER A 230 -10.30 -3.58 -12.79
CA SER A 230 -11.73 -3.40 -13.04
C SER A 230 -11.93 -3.08 -14.52
N TYR A 231 -13.04 -3.53 -15.09
CA TYR A 231 -13.36 -3.34 -16.51
C TYR A 231 -13.94 -1.94 -16.79
N ASN A 232 -14.45 -1.26 -15.77
CA ASN A 232 -15.30 -0.06 -15.88
C ASN A 232 -14.78 1.13 -15.04
N THR A 233 -13.75 0.90 -14.22
CA THR A 233 -13.16 1.92 -13.33
C THR A 233 -11.66 1.68 -13.20
N GLY A 234 -10.85 2.73 -13.31
CA GLY A 234 -9.41 2.64 -13.09
C GLY A 234 -8.62 3.62 -13.93
N ILE A 235 -7.35 3.28 -14.13
CA ILE A 235 -6.38 4.07 -14.87
C ILE A 235 -5.95 3.27 -16.11
N ASN A 236 -5.81 3.95 -17.25
CA ASN A 236 -5.18 3.39 -18.45
C ASN A 236 -3.94 4.21 -18.79
N ILE A 237 -2.86 3.53 -19.19
CA ILE A 237 -1.70 4.17 -19.83
C ILE A 237 -1.77 3.91 -21.33
N VAL A 238 -1.66 4.97 -22.11
CA VAL A 238 -1.63 4.94 -23.57
C VAL A 238 -0.29 5.49 -24.05
N ASP A 239 0.36 4.74 -24.93
CA ASP A 239 1.49 5.20 -25.75
C ASP A 239 0.94 5.59 -27.12
N ASP A 240 1.13 6.86 -27.51
CA ASP A 240 0.65 7.40 -28.79
C ASP A 240 1.46 6.94 -30.01
N LYS A 241 2.52 6.16 -29.78
CA LYS A 241 3.54 5.67 -30.74
C LYS A 241 4.36 6.76 -31.41
N LYS A 242 4.20 8.02 -31.00
CA LYS A 242 5.00 9.17 -31.43
C LYS A 242 5.97 9.60 -30.35
N GLY A 243 5.82 9.12 -29.11
CA GLY A 243 6.76 9.37 -28.00
C GLY A 243 6.08 9.93 -26.75
N THR A 244 4.77 10.20 -26.79
CA THR A 244 4.00 10.65 -25.63
C THR A 244 3.32 9.46 -24.97
N VAL A 245 3.68 9.23 -23.71
CA VAL A 245 2.96 8.32 -22.82
C VAL A 245 2.02 9.16 -21.96
N TYR A 246 0.74 8.80 -21.93
CA TYR A 246 -0.25 9.50 -21.12
C TYR A 246 -1.17 8.56 -20.34
N LEU A 247 -1.47 8.98 -19.11
CA LEU A 247 -2.36 8.35 -18.17
C LEU A 247 -3.72 9.02 -18.30
N THR A 248 -4.72 8.23 -18.70
CA THR A 248 -6.12 8.63 -18.77
C THR A 248 -6.92 7.84 -17.74
N PRO A 249 -7.75 8.48 -16.92
CA PRO A 249 -8.70 7.74 -16.09
C PRO A 249 -9.77 7.12 -16.99
N ASN A 250 -10.30 5.97 -16.60
CA ASN A 250 -11.59 5.50 -17.05
C ASN A 250 -12.52 5.35 -15.84
N PHE A 251 -13.61 6.12 -15.83
CA PHE A 251 -14.66 6.00 -14.83
C PHE A 251 -16.01 6.06 -15.54
N ASP A 252 -16.70 4.92 -15.58
CA ASP A 252 -17.99 4.78 -16.28
C ASP A 252 -19.18 5.33 -15.48
N ASN A 253 -19.01 5.65 -14.18
CA ASN A 253 -20.11 6.08 -13.32
C ASN A 253 -20.26 7.60 -13.27
N GLU A 254 -21.11 8.14 -14.15
CA GLU A 254 -21.46 9.57 -14.22
C GLU A 254 -22.10 10.13 -12.93
N SER A 255 -22.60 9.27 -12.02
CA SER A 255 -23.14 9.70 -10.71
C SER A 255 -22.07 9.95 -9.64
N MET A 256 -20.79 9.76 -9.95
CA MET A 256 -19.68 9.83 -8.99
C MET A 256 -18.59 10.77 -9.49
N VAL A 257 -18.34 11.85 -8.75
CA VAL A 257 -17.20 12.75 -8.98
C VAL A 257 -15.99 12.13 -8.29
N VAL A 258 -14.89 11.99 -9.01
CA VAL A 258 -13.60 11.47 -8.50
C VAL A 258 -12.49 12.46 -8.82
N TYR A 259 -11.59 12.67 -7.86
CA TYR A 259 -10.31 13.31 -8.13
C TYR A 259 -9.19 12.64 -7.33
N THR A 260 -8.01 12.60 -7.91
CA THR A 260 -6.77 12.29 -7.20
C THR A 260 -6.04 13.60 -6.92
N PHE A 261 -5.48 13.79 -5.73
CA PHE A 261 -4.68 14.98 -5.41
C PHE A 261 -3.38 14.62 -4.66
N LEU A 262 -2.36 15.44 -4.86
CA LEU A 262 -1.06 15.32 -4.21
C LEU A 262 -0.94 16.34 -3.08
N ASN A 263 -0.99 15.86 -1.84
CA ASN A 263 -0.97 16.72 -0.67
C ASN A 263 0.44 17.30 -0.37
N THR A 264 0.53 18.22 0.59
CA THR A 264 1.76 18.92 0.99
C THR A 264 2.84 18.02 1.60
N GLU A 265 2.51 16.77 1.90
CA GLU A 265 3.37 15.76 2.55
C GLU A 265 3.85 14.69 1.54
N GLY A 266 3.51 14.85 0.25
CA GLY A 266 3.82 13.88 -0.80
C GLY A 266 2.88 12.68 -0.84
N THR A 267 1.75 12.73 -0.13
CA THR A 267 0.72 11.69 -0.15
C THR A 267 -0.22 11.93 -1.33
N LEU A 268 -0.30 10.95 -2.23
CA LEU A 268 -1.27 10.90 -3.32
C LEU A 268 -2.56 10.24 -2.80
N GLN A 269 -3.70 10.92 -2.89
CA GLN A 269 -4.97 10.41 -2.41
C GLN A 269 -6.06 10.54 -3.47
N GLU A 270 -6.80 9.45 -3.70
CA GLU A 270 -8.02 9.49 -4.50
C GLU A 270 -9.23 9.64 -3.60
N LYS A 271 -10.10 10.60 -3.92
CA LYS A 271 -11.35 10.86 -3.23
C LYS A 271 -12.51 10.80 -4.21
N TYR A 272 -13.65 10.32 -3.72
CA TYR A 272 -14.90 10.28 -4.45
C TYR A 272 -16.06 10.85 -3.64
N ARG A 273 -17.05 11.41 -4.34
CA ARG A 273 -18.37 11.71 -3.79
C ARG A 273 -19.45 11.38 -4.81
N PHE A 274 -20.65 11.10 -4.33
CA PHE A 274 -21.82 11.01 -5.22
C PHE A 274 -22.35 12.41 -5.55
N VAL A 275 -22.91 12.57 -6.76
CA VAL A 275 -23.61 13.79 -7.14
C VAL A 275 -24.80 14.01 -6.19
N GLY A 276 -24.96 15.23 -5.66
CA GLY A 276 -25.96 15.55 -4.62
C GLY A 276 -25.60 15.06 -3.20
N LYS A 277 -24.36 14.61 -2.95
CA LYS A 277 -23.82 14.38 -1.60
C LYS A 277 -22.62 15.31 -1.36
N GLU A 278 -22.48 15.75 -0.10
CA GLU A 278 -21.46 16.73 0.32
C GLU A 278 -20.21 16.05 0.89
N ASP A 279 -20.30 14.77 1.29
CA ASP A 279 -19.21 14.05 1.94
C ASP A 279 -18.23 13.44 0.93
N TRP A 280 -16.99 13.92 0.94
CA TRP A 280 -15.86 13.30 0.25
C TRP A 280 -15.34 12.08 1.01
N ASN A 281 -15.29 10.94 0.33
CA ASN A 281 -14.77 9.68 0.86
C ASN A 281 -13.40 9.38 0.23
N VAL A 282 -12.44 8.92 1.03
CA VAL A 282 -11.12 8.49 0.53
C VAL A 282 -11.25 7.07 -0.03
N LEU A 283 -10.85 6.89 -1.30
CA LEU A 283 -10.85 5.60 -1.99
C LEU A 283 -9.54 4.84 -1.70
N TRP A 284 -8.40 5.55 -1.79
CA TRP A 284 -7.08 5.08 -1.39
C TRP A 284 -6.13 6.25 -1.08
N SER A 285 -5.00 5.94 -0.45
CA SER A 285 -3.93 6.87 -0.07
C SER A 285 -2.58 6.18 -0.22
N LEU A 286 -1.62 6.82 -0.88
CA LEU A 286 -0.28 6.30 -1.15
C LEU A 286 0.77 7.37 -0.77
N PRO A 287 1.87 7.05 -0.06
CA PRO A 287 2.22 5.77 0.58
C PRO A 287 1.15 5.23 1.57
N GLU A 288 0.93 3.91 1.61
CA GLU A 288 0.10 3.25 2.62
C GLU A 288 0.90 2.97 3.91
N ASN A 289 2.20 2.72 3.79
CA ASN A 289 3.08 2.33 4.90
C ASN A 289 4.56 2.69 4.64
N GLU A 290 5.41 2.56 5.67
CA GLU A 290 6.83 2.92 5.59
C GLU A 290 7.63 2.17 4.52
N CYS A 291 7.19 1.01 4.04
CA CYS A 291 7.87 0.25 2.98
C CYS A 291 7.56 0.76 1.56
N ASP A 292 6.52 1.56 1.36
CA ASP A 292 6.23 2.13 0.03
C ASP A 292 7.10 3.37 -0.26
N VAL A 293 7.72 3.95 0.79
CA VAL A 293 8.70 5.04 0.67
C VAL A 293 9.91 4.52 -0.10
N TYR A 294 10.29 5.24 -1.15
CA TYR A 294 11.30 4.81 -2.11
C TYR A 294 12.64 4.45 -1.44
N ASP A 295 13.16 3.28 -1.80
CA ASP A 295 14.45 2.72 -1.33
C ASP A 295 14.61 2.63 0.21
N LYS A 296 13.50 2.40 0.95
CA LYS A 296 13.48 2.31 2.42
C LYS A 296 14.56 1.42 3.06
N CYS A 297 14.96 0.34 2.38
CA CYS A 297 15.90 -0.66 2.89
C CYS A 297 17.29 -0.64 2.23
N GLY A 298 17.53 0.30 1.31
CA GLY A 298 18.77 0.42 0.56
C GLY A 298 19.08 -0.75 -0.38
N PRO A 299 20.25 -0.70 -1.05
CA PRO A 299 20.72 -1.70 -2.00
C PRO A 299 20.68 -3.14 -1.46
N PHE A 300 20.06 -4.05 -2.21
CA PHE A 300 19.91 -5.48 -1.88
C PHE A 300 19.23 -5.75 -0.51
N GLY A 301 18.50 -4.77 0.02
CA GLY A 301 17.52 -4.93 1.08
C GLY A 301 16.12 -5.20 0.51
N SER A 302 15.24 -5.78 1.32
CA SER A 302 13.82 -5.92 1.02
C SER A 302 12.98 -5.53 2.25
N CYS A 303 11.97 -4.69 2.01
CA CYS A 303 11.05 -4.22 3.04
C CYS A 303 9.82 -5.12 3.15
N ASN A 304 9.40 -5.46 4.37
CA ASN A 304 8.13 -6.12 4.65
C ASN A 304 7.50 -5.46 5.86
N SER A 305 6.36 -4.78 5.68
CA SER A 305 5.66 -4.04 6.73
C SER A 305 5.11 -4.95 7.84
N LEU A 306 5.00 -6.25 7.61
CA LEU A 306 4.58 -7.25 8.59
C LEU A 306 5.73 -7.81 9.43
N ASN A 307 6.99 -7.51 9.09
CA ASN A 307 8.18 -7.99 9.80
C ASN A 307 8.66 -6.96 10.85
N SER A 308 9.39 -7.45 11.85
CA SER A 308 10.15 -6.60 12.79
C SER A 308 11.57 -7.17 12.97
N PRO A 309 12.63 -6.50 12.45
CA PRO A 309 12.61 -5.26 11.67
C PRO A 309 11.94 -5.41 10.30
N ILE A 310 11.43 -4.30 9.74
CA ILE A 310 10.78 -4.28 8.41
C ILE A 310 11.77 -4.60 7.28
N CYS A 311 13.03 -4.17 7.41
CA CYS A 311 14.08 -4.42 6.41
C CYS A 311 14.88 -5.69 6.70
N THR A 312 15.09 -6.49 5.67
CA THR A 312 15.93 -7.70 5.69
C THR A 312 16.83 -7.73 4.46
N CYS A 313 18.06 -8.23 4.58
CA CYS A 313 18.90 -8.47 3.40
C CYS A 313 18.33 -9.62 2.56
N LEU A 314 18.47 -9.50 1.24
CA LEU A 314 18.20 -10.61 0.32
C LEU A 314 19.03 -11.85 0.71
N ARG A 315 18.49 -13.05 0.47
CA ARG A 315 19.23 -14.29 0.75
C ARG A 315 20.47 -14.37 -0.16
N GLY A 316 21.62 -14.70 0.42
CA GLY A 316 22.94 -14.58 -0.22
C GLY A 316 23.66 -13.26 0.05
N PHE A 317 23.05 -12.34 0.80
CA PHE A 317 23.60 -11.04 1.17
C PHE A 317 23.66 -10.87 2.70
N GLU A 318 24.48 -9.93 3.17
CA GLU A 318 24.55 -9.50 4.57
C GLU A 318 24.66 -7.96 4.68
N PRO A 319 24.34 -7.34 5.83
CA PRO A 319 24.39 -5.88 5.97
C PRO A 319 25.79 -5.32 5.72
N LYS A 320 25.88 -4.25 4.92
CA LYS A 320 27.16 -3.59 4.61
C LYS A 320 27.86 -3.05 5.86
N HIS A 321 27.07 -2.50 6.79
CA HIS A 321 27.50 -2.03 8.10
C HIS A 321 26.55 -2.59 9.16
N LYS A 322 27.06 -3.50 10.01
CA LYS A 322 26.23 -4.26 10.97
C LYS A 322 25.73 -3.38 12.11
N GLU A 323 26.51 -2.37 12.48
CA GLU A 323 26.21 -1.37 13.50
C GLU A 323 25.03 -0.48 13.07
N GLU A 324 25.05 0.03 11.84
CA GLU A 324 23.95 0.83 11.25
C GLU A 324 22.66 0.00 11.19
N TRP A 325 22.76 -1.22 10.64
CA TRP A 325 21.63 -2.13 10.51
C TRP A 325 20.99 -2.47 11.85
N SER A 326 21.81 -2.72 12.89
CA SER A 326 21.33 -2.99 14.25
C SER A 326 20.59 -1.79 14.88
N ARG A 327 20.93 -0.56 14.45
CA ARG A 327 20.29 0.70 14.85
C ARG A 327 19.10 1.07 13.98
N ARG A 328 18.66 0.19 13.08
CA ARG A 328 17.58 0.43 12.09
C ARG A 328 17.89 1.53 11.07
N ASN A 329 19.18 1.82 10.84
CA ASN A 329 19.61 2.56 9.67
C ASN A 329 19.95 1.57 8.55
N TRP A 330 19.12 1.55 7.51
CA TRP A 330 19.23 0.61 6.40
C TRP A 330 19.78 1.25 5.11
N SER A 331 20.07 2.55 5.09
CA SER A 331 20.45 3.29 3.88
C SER A 331 21.71 2.75 3.18
N SER A 332 22.64 2.17 3.94
CA SER A 332 23.84 1.52 3.39
C SER A 332 23.58 0.17 2.71
N GLY A 333 22.39 -0.39 2.87
CA GLY A 333 21.96 -1.66 2.28
C GLY A 333 22.79 -2.87 2.71
N CYS A 334 22.83 -3.84 1.82
CA CYS A 334 23.46 -5.15 1.96
C CYS A 334 24.48 -5.39 0.85
N ILE A 335 25.43 -6.28 1.10
CA ILE A 335 26.46 -6.72 0.16
C ILE A 335 26.41 -8.24 0.01
N ARG A 336 26.90 -8.75 -1.13
CA ARG A 336 26.97 -10.21 -1.39
C ARG A 336 27.89 -10.87 -0.36
N LYS A 337 27.45 -11.98 0.24
CA LYS A 337 28.31 -12.81 1.11
C LYS A 337 29.44 -13.49 0.33
N THR A 338 29.10 -14.00 -0.87
CA THR A 338 30.00 -14.76 -1.73
C THR A 338 30.06 -14.13 -3.12
N PRO A 339 31.27 -13.89 -3.70
CA PRO A 339 31.43 -13.39 -5.06
C PRO A 339 30.85 -14.33 -6.13
N LEU A 340 30.32 -13.74 -7.21
CA LEU A 340 29.80 -14.47 -8.37
C LEU A 340 30.95 -15.15 -9.14
N GLN A 341 30.62 -16.09 -10.02
CA GLN A 341 31.60 -16.83 -10.81
C GLN A 341 32.57 -15.92 -11.58
N PHE A 342 32.07 -14.83 -12.18
CA PHE A 342 32.86 -13.88 -12.97
C PHE A 342 33.77 -12.98 -12.13
N ASP A 343 33.46 -12.80 -10.84
CA ASP A 343 34.26 -11.99 -9.90
C ASP A 343 35.42 -12.78 -9.26
N ARG A 344 35.44 -14.11 -9.42
CA ARG A 344 36.45 -14.98 -8.83
C ARG A 344 37.73 -14.97 -9.66
N ASN A 345 38.85 -14.61 -9.03
CA ASN A 345 40.16 -14.95 -9.55
C ASN A 345 40.26 -16.46 -9.79
N ASN A 346 40.85 -16.86 -10.92
CA ASN A 346 40.88 -18.24 -11.45
C ASN A 346 41.76 -19.22 -10.62
N THR A 347 41.60 -19.29 -9.31
CA THR A 347 42.31 -20.23 -8.42
C THR A 347 41.69 -21.62 -8.44
N VAL A 348 41.98 -22.35 -9.54
CA VAL A 348 42.09 -23.81 -9.75
C VAL A 348 41.01 -24.77 -9.19
N ASN A 349 40.53 -24.64 -7.96
CA ASN A 349 39.67 -25.61 -7.27
C ASN A 349 38.15 -25.32 -7.34
N GLU A 350 37.74 -24.16 -7.86
CA GLU A 350 36.31 -23.83 -8.11
C GLU A 350 35.99 -23.62 -9.59
N LYS A 351 36.81 -24.15 -10.50
CA LYS A 351 36.48 -24.15 -11.93
C LYS A 351 35.23 -25.00 -12.19
N GLY A 352 34.16 -24.35 -12.66
CA GLY A 352 33.05 -25.03 -13.34
C GLY A 352 31.76 -25.23 -12.52
N LYS A 353 31.46 -24.36 -11.56
CA LYS A 353 30.10 -24.27 -10.99
C LYS A 353 29.49 -22.91 -11.33
N GLU A 354 28.45 -22.93 -12.13
CA GLU A 354 27.72 -21.73 -12.57
C GLU A 354 26.99 -21.07 -11.41
N ASP A 355 26.84 -19.74 -11.49
CA ASP A 355 25.90 -19.02 -10.64
C ASP A 355 24.48 -19.57 -10.81
N GLY A 356 23.60 -19.27 -9.85
CA GLY A 356 22.17 -19.57 -10.00
C GLY A 356 21.32 -18.48 -9.39
N PHE A 357 20.02 -18.76 -9.28
CA PHE A 357 19.04 -17.76 -8.85
C PHE A 357 18.28 -18.20 -7.61
N LEU A 358 18.08 -17.26 -6.69
CA LEU A 358 17.15 -17.42 -5.58
C LEU A 358 15.86 -16.68 -5.89
N LYS A 359 14.75 -17.43 -5.89
CA LYS A 359 13.40 -16.90 -6.07
C LYS A 359 12.94 -16.15 -4.82
N LEU A 360 12.53 -14.90 -4.99
CA LEU A 360 11.86 -14.06 -4.01
C LEU A 360 10.46 -13.75 -4.55
N GLU A 361 9.46 -14.41 -3.97
CA GLU A 361 8.09 -14.38 -4.49
C GLU A 361 7.33 -13.11 -4.10
N ARG A 362 6.27 -12.74 -4.83
CA ARG A 362 5.31 -11.68 -4.42
C ARG A 362 5.98 -10.38 -3.95
N VAL A 363 6.75 -9.74 -4.82
CA VAL A 363 7.43 -8.47 -4.54
C VAL A 363 7.05 -7.35 -5.52
N LYS A 364 7.12 -6.11 -5.03
CA LYS A 364 7.48 -4.96 -5.85
C LYS A 364 8.87 -5.23 -6.41
N VAL A 365 8.97 -5.38 -7.74
CA VAL A 365 10.26 -5.59 -8.40
C VAL A 365 11.15 -4.35 -8.20
N PRO A 366 12.50 -4.50 -8.19
CA PRO A 366 13.40 -3.37 -8.01
C PRO A 366 13.21 -2.30 -9.09
N ASP A 367 13.68 -1.09 -8.82
CA ASP A 367 13.74 -0.02 -9.83
C ASP A 367 14.88 -0.25 -10.85
N PHE A 368 14.89 0.53 -11.93
CA PHE A 368 15.84 0.42 -13.06
C PHE A 368 15.78 -0.92 -13.81
N GLU A 369 14.58 -1.47 -13.98
CA GLU A 369 14.36 -2.62 -14.85
C GLU A 369 14.67 -2.31 -16.32
N VAL A 370 15.31 -3.26 -17.00
CA VAL A 370 15.50 -3.22 -18.45
C VAL A 370 14.64 -4.31 -19.07
N TRP A 371 13.75 -3.92 -19.98
CA TRP A 371 12.95 -4.87 -20.75
C TRP A 371 13.82 -5.70 -21.69
N SER A 372 13.50 -6.99 -21.79
CA SER A 372 14.19 -7.94 -22.67
C SER A 372 13.17 -8.71 -23.51
N PRO A 373 13.43 -8.96 -24.81
CA PRO A 373 12.54 -9.71 -25.70
C PRO A 373 12.48 -11.22 -25.40
N ALA A 374 13.04 -11.65 -24.26
CA ALA A 374 13.09 -13.06 -23.88
C ALA A 374 11.71 -13.61 -23.50
N LEU A 375 11.43 -14.83 -23.97
CA LEU A 375 10.37 -15.68 -23.44
C LEU A 375 10.71 -16.12 -22.01
N GLU A 376 9.69 -16.52 -21.24
CA GLU A 376 9.79 -16.93 -19.83
C GLU A 376 10.95 -17.90 -19.56
N ASP A 377 10.98 -19.04 -20.25
CA ASP A 377 12.00 -20.09 -20.10
C ASP A 377 13.44 -19.60 -20.43
N ASN A 378 13.56 -18.56 -21.26
CA ASN A 378 14.85 -18.03 -21.73
C ASN A 378 15.31 -16.79 -20.93
N CYS A 379 14.43 -16.15 -20.17
CA CYS A 379 14.72 -14.92 -19.44
C CYS A 379 15.85 -15.11 -18.41
N GLY A 380 15.84 -16.23 -17.69
CA GLY A 380 16.90 -16.60 -16.75
C GLY A 380 18.21 -17.00 -17.42
N SER A 381 18.15 -17.79 -18.50
CA SER A 381 19.33 -18.21 -19.28
C SER A 381 20.07 -17.02 -19.90
N LEU A 382 19.34 -16.02 -20.41
CA LEU A 382 19.93 -14.78 -20.93
C LEU A 382 20.55 -13.92 -19.82
N CYS A 383 19.93 -13.86 -18.63
CA CYS A 383 20.54 -13.19 -17.48
C CYS A 383 21.81 -13.92 -17.02
N LEU A 384 21.82 -15.25 -16.96
CA LEU A 384 22.99 -16.04 -16.55
C LEU A 384 24.20 -15.80 -17.47
N ASN A 385 23.95 -15.77 -18.78
CA ASN A 385 24.94 -15.51 -19.83
C ASN A 385 25.45 -14.05 -19.87
N ASN A 386 24.72 -13.10 -19.27
CA ASN A 386 25.17 -11.71 -19.13
C ASN A 386 25.89 -11.54 -17.78
N CYS A 387 27.21 -11.36 -17.79
CA CYS A 387 28.02 -11.22 -16.57
C CYS A 387 27.55 -10.08 -15.64
N SER A 388 26.99 -9.01 -16.20
CA SER A 388 26.50 -7.86 -15.43
C SER A 388 25.12 -8.10 -14.81
N CYS A 389 24.36 -9.10 -15.25
CA CYS A 389 22.98 -9.28 -14.78
C CYS A 389 22.93 -9.72 -13.32
N THR A 390 22.27 -8.93 -12.47
CA THR A 390 22.16 -9.15 -11.02
C THR A 390 20.85 -9.82 -10.60
N ALA A 391 19.78 -9.64 -11.39
CA ALA A 391 18.49 -10.33 -11.23
C ALA A 391 17.69 -10.33 -12.54
N TYR A 392 16.69 -11.20 -12.61
CA TYR A 392 15.63 -11.13 -13.60
C TYR A 392 14.24 -11.37 -12.98
N SER A 393 13.20 -11.04 -13.72
CA SER A 393 11.80 -11.34 -13.41
C SER A 393 11.08 -11.57 -14.74
N TYR A 394 10.09 -12.45 -14.74
CA TYR A 394 9.14 -12.56 -15.85
C TYR A 394 7.75 -12.30 -15.31
N TYR A 395 6.98 -11.43 -15.97
CA TYR A 395 5.62 -11.11 -15.57
C TYR A 395 4.70 -11.04 -16.78
N SER A 396 3.59 -11.79 -16.75
CA SER A 396 2.63 -11.82 -17.85
C SER A 396 1.99 -10.43 -18.06
N GLY A 397 2.07 -9.92 -19.29
CA GLY A 397 1.69 -8.54 -19.64
C GLY A 397 2.87 -7.55 -19.75
N ILE A 398 4.04 -7.89 -19.20
CA ILE A 398 5.29 -7.10 -19.32
C ILE A 398 6.34 -7.87 -20.14
N GLY A 399 6.50 -9.17 -19.86
CA GLY A 399 7.56 -10.01 -20.41
C GLY A 399 8.75 -10.12 -19.45
N CYS A 400 9.95 -10.27 -20.01
CA CYS A 400 11.19 -10.40 -19.25
C CYS A 400 11.75 -9.03 -18.85
N MET A 401 12.04 -8.87 -17.56
CA MET A 401 12.74 -7.74 -16.96
C MET A 401 14.08 -8.21 -16.41
N GLN A 402 15.15 -7.46 -16.65
CA GLN A 402 16.50 -7.75 -16.16
C GLN A 402 17.11 -6.51 -15.49
N TRP A 403 17.96 -6.75 -14.48
CA TRP A 403 18.71 -5.71 -13.77
C TRP A 403 20.19 -5.97 -13.88
N SER A 404 21.00 -4.92 -14.04
CA SER A 404 22.47 -5.02 -14.14
C SER A 404 23.22 -4.25 -13.03
N GLY A 405 22.50 -3.71 -12.06
CA GLY A 405 23.06 -2.88 -10.98
C GLY A 405 22.62 -3.35 -9.59
N SER A 406 22.77 -2.45 -8.61
CA SER A 406 22.17 -2.60 -7.29
C SER A 406 20.66 -2.71 -7.40
N LEU A 407 20.07 -3.70 -6.72
CA LEU A 407 18.62 -3.84 -6.64
C LEU A 407 18.12 -2.96 -5.49
N ILE A 408 17.32 -1.94 -5.78
CA ILE A 408 16.77 -0.99 -4.79
C ILE A 408 15.25 -0.99 -4.80
N ASP A 409 14.62 -0.42 -3.77
CA ASP A 409 13.16 -0.25 -3.69
C ASP A 409 12.36 -1.58 -3.82
N ILE A 410 12.89 -2.66 -3.22
CA ILE A 410 12.20 -3.97 -3.16
C ILE A 410 11.30 -4.02 -1.93
N GLN A 411 10.04 -4.36 -2.16
CA GLN A 411 9.04 -4.57 -1.11
C GLN A 411 8.35 -5.92 -1.26
N LYS A 412 8.19 -6.63 -0.16
CA LYS A 412 7.46 -7.89 -0.05
C LYS A 412 5.99 -7.63 0.25
N PHE A 413 5.10 -8.17 -0.57
CA PHE A 413 3.66 -8.06 -0.37
C PHE A 413 3.06 -9.32 0.28
N PRO A 414 1.94 -9.18 1.01
CA PRO A 414 1.16 -10.33 1.48
C PRO A 414 0.47 -11.06 0.31
N ASP A 415 0.06 -10.33 -0.72
CA ASP A 415 -0.52 -10.86 -1.96
C ASP A 415 -0.17 -9.94 -3.15
N GLY A 416 -0.26 -10.46 -4.38
CA GLY A 416 0.15 -9.75 -5.60
C GLY A 416 1.67 -9.57 -5.73
N GLY A 417 2.08 -8.60 -6.56
CA GLY A 417 3.47 -8.42 -6.98
C GLY A 417 3.96 -9.47 -7.98
N ALA A 418 5.26 -9.49 -8.25
CA ALA A 418 5.92 -10.43 -9.16
C ALA A 418 6.94 -11.33 -8.42
N ASP A 419 7.42 -12.36 -9.10
CA ASP A 419 8.48 -13.23 -8.60
C ASP A 419 9.84 -12.80 -9.15
N LEU A 420 10.72 -12.31 -8.26
CA LEU A 420 12.07 -11.85 -8.59
C LEU A 420 13.09 -12.99 -8.42
N TYR A 421 13.99 -13.15 -9.38
CA TYR A 421 15.03 -14.17 -9.39
C TYR A 421 16.40 -13.48 -9.25
N VAL A 422 16.94 -13.49 -8.04
CA VAL A 422 18.19 -12.79 -7.69
C VAL A 422 19.39 -13.71 -7.94
N ARG A 423 20.35 -13.28 -8.76
CA ARG A 423 21.57 -14.04 -9.05
C ARG A 423 22.44 -14.15 -7.81
N VAL A 424 22.92 -15.34 -7.50
CA VAL A 424 23.84 -15.64 -6.40
C VAL A 424 24.86 -16.70 -6.82
N ALA A 425 25.97 -16.75 -6.09
CA ALA A 425 26.95 -17.82 -6.23
C ALA A 425 26.34 -19.20 -5.96
N TYR A 426 26.84 -20.24 -6.65
CA TYR A 426 26.40 -21.63 -6.48
C TYR A 426 26.30 -22.09 -5.02
N SER A 427 27.26 -21.70 -4.18
CA SER A 427 27.33 -22.07 -2.76
C SER A 427 26.12 -21.64 -1.93
N GLU A 428 25.47 -20.53 -2.30
CA GLU A 428 24.27 -20.02 -1.61
C GLU A 428 23.00 -20.85 -1.92
N LEU A 429 23.02 -21.65 -3.00
CA LEU A 429 21.88 -22.48 -3.41
C LEU A 429 21.72 -23.71 -2.49
N ASP A 430 22.83 -24.29 -2.04
CA ASP A 430 22.87 -25.59 -1.35
C ASP A 430 22.58 -25.52 0.18
N GLU A 431 22.46 -24.35 0.82
CA GLU A 431 22.20 -24.25 2.28
C GLU A 431 20.95 -25.05 2.73
N LYS A 432 19.94 -25.23 1.85
CA LYS A 432 18.75 -26.06 2.14
C LYS A 432 19.08 -27.54 2.42
N LYS A 433 20.23 -28.07 1.98
CA LYS A 433 20.70 -29.41 2.36
C LYS A 433 21.32 -29.45 3.74
N SER A 434 22.10 -28.42 4.11
CA SER A 434 22.86 -28.41 5.36
C SER A 434 21.98 -28.66 6.59
N MET A 435 20.81 -28.01 6.67
CA MET A 435 19.88 -28.15 7.80
C MET A 435 19.25 -29.55 7.87
N LYS A 436 18.99 -30.21 6.72
CA LYS A 436 18.52 -31.61 6.69
C LYS A 436 19.62 -32.58 7.14
N THR A 437 20.86 -32.35 6.72
CA THR A 437 22.02 -33.15 7.16
C THR A 437 22.28 -32.97 8.65
N VAL A 438 22.23 -31.74 9.18
CA VAL A 438 22.35 -31.47 10.62
C VAL A 438 21.27 -32.22 11.40
N LEU A 439 20.00 -32.10 11.01
CA LEU A 439 18.89 -32.80 11.68
C LEU A 439 19.07 -34.33 11.67
N ALA A 440 19.47 -34.91 10.53
CA ALA A 440 19.76 -36.34 10.41
C ALA A 440 20.93 -36.78 11.31
N THR A 441 22.01 -35.99 11.38
CA THR A 441 23.15 -36.30 12.25
C THR A 441 22.79 -36.21 13.74
N THR A 442 22.00 -35.22 14.17
CA THR A 442 21.55 -35.12 15.57
C THR A 442 20.63 -36.28 15.98
N ILE A 443 19.73 -36.72 15.10
CA ILE A 443 18.87 -37.90 15.36
C ILE A 443 19.72 -39.19 15.46
N SER A 444 20.74 -39.32 14.61
CA SER A 444 21.66 -40.48 14.63
C SER A 444 22.53 -40.53 15.90
N ILE A 445 23.02 -39.38 16.37
CA ILE A 445 23.80 -39.30 17.62
C ILE A 445 22.90 -39.56 18.84
N GLY A 446 21.66 -39.05 18.83
CA GLY A 446 20.67 -39.30 19.89
C GLY A 446 20.30 -40.79 20.02
N SER A 447 20.05 -41.49 18.90
CA SER A 447 19.70 -42.91 18.95
C SER A 447 20.86 -43.81 19.41
N VAL A 448 22.09 -43.52 18.97
CA VAL A 448 23.29 -44.25 19.41
C VAL A 448 23.57 -44.04 20.90
N THR A 449 23.46 -42.81 21.41
CA THR A 449 23.66 -42.54 22.85
C THR A 449 22.59 -43.21 23.72
N ILE A 450 21.32 -43.21 23.32
CA ILE A 450 20.25 -43.95 24.01
C ILE A 450 20.54 -45.46 24.03
N ALA A 451 20.95 -46.04 22.90
CA ALA A 451 21.29 -47.46 22.82
C ALA A 451 22.45 -47.85 23.75
N ILE A 452 23.48 -47.00 23.86
CA ILE A 452 24.60 -47.19 24.79
C ILE A 452 24.13 -47.13 26.25
N CYS A 453 23.24 -46.18 26.60
CA CYS A 453 22.67 -46.08 27.95
C CYS A 453 21.82 -47.31 28.33
N ILE A 454 21.03 -47.84 27.40
CA ILE A 454 20.27 -49.09 27.60
C ILE A 454 21.21 -50.27 27.80
N TYR A 455 22.26 -50.40 26.97
CA TYR A 455 23.26 -51.46 27.11
C TYR A 455 24.01 -51.40 28.44
N CYS A 456 24.43 -50.21 28.87
CA CYS A 456 25.14 -50.00 30.12
C CYS A 456 24.26 -50.30 31.34
N SER A 457 23.00 -49.85 31.34
CA SER A 457 22.05 -50.14 32.42
C SER A 457 21.70 -51.64 32.50
N TRP A 458 21.52 -52.32 31.36
CA TRP A 458 21.36 -53.79 31.32
C TRP A 458 22.57 -54.53 31.90
N ARG A 459 23.79 -54.16 31.51
CA ARG A 459 25.02 -54.74 32.11
C ARG A 459 25.13 -54.46 33.61
N TRP A 460 24.72 -53.28 34.06
CA TRP A 460 24.75 -52.92 35.48
C TRP A 460 23.75 -53.75 36.31
N ILE A 461 22.52 -53.92 35.81
CA ILE A 461 21.49 -54.77 36.42
C ILE A 461 21.94 -56.25 36.47
N ALA A 462 22.51 -56.77 35.38
CA ALA A 462 23.05 -58.13 35.34
C ALA A 462 24.17 -58.34 36.39
N LYS A 463 25.10 -57.37 36.51
CA LYS A 463 26.18 -57.38 37.51
C LYS A 463 25.66 -57.31 38.95
N HIS A 464 24.55 -56.61 39.20
CA HIS A 464 23.92 -56.56 40.52
C HIS A 464 23.13 -57.84 40.88
N ARG A 465 22.50 -58.52 39.91
CA ARG A 465 21.85 -59.82 40.15
C ARG A 465 22.86 -60.89 40.58
N GLY A 466 24.06 -60.90 39.99
CA GLY A 466 25.16 -61.82 40.36
C GLY A 466 25.72 -61.67 41.79
N ARG A 467 25.46 -60.55 42.49
CA ARG A 467 25.94 -60.33 43.88
C ARG A 467 24.92 -60.69 44.97
N LYS A 468 23.65 -60.92 44.66
CA LYS A 468 22.62 -61.32 45.64
C LYS A 468 22.46 -62.85 45.84
N GLN A 469 23.28 -63.68 45.18
CA GLN A 469 23.23 -65.14 45.27
C GLN A 469 24.22 -65.76 46.29
N LYS A 470 24.72 -65.00 47.27
CA LYS A 470 25.54 -65.54 48.38
C LYS A 470 24.98 -65.31 49.80
N SER A 471 23.81 -64.66 49.92
CA SER A 471 23.20 -64.28 51.22
C SER A 471 21.82 -64.89 51.50
N LYS A 472 21.26 -65.72 50.60
CA LYS A 472 19.91 -66.34 50.73
C LYS A 472 19.95 -67.87 50.93
N ARG A 473 20.92 -68.39 51.69
CA ARG A 473 21.01 -69.83 52.03
C ARG A 473 20.84 -70.16 53.52
N LEU A 474 20.43 -69.18 54.34
CA LEU A 474 20.38 -69.28 55.82
C LEU A 474 19.01 -68.99 56.45
N LEU A 475 17.97 -68.66 55.67
CA LEU A 475 16.63 -68.34 56.18
C LEU A 475 15.54 -69.18 55.47
N PHE A 476 15.71 -70.50 55.50
CA PHE A 476 14.75 -71.48 54.98
C PHE A 476 14.55 -72.64 55.98
N ARG A 477 14.24 -72.29 57.24
CA ARG A 477 13.79 -73.26 58.27
C ARG A 477 12.93 -72.53 59.32
N ARG A 478 11.66 -72.96 59.43
CA ARG A 478 10.48 -72.25 60.01
C ARG A 478 9.93 -71.13 59.11
N ALA A 479 8.62 -70.95 58.95
CA ALA A 479 7.50 -71.60 59.65
C ALA A 479 6.61 -72.48 58.74
N GLU A 480 5.96 -73.47 59.35
CA GLU A 480 4.91 -74.31 58.78
C GLU A 480 3.51 -73.74 59.15
N LEU A 481 2.46 -74.42 58.67
CA LEU A 481 1.02 -74.30 58.99
C LEU A 481 0.16 -73.24 58.25
N TYR A 482 -0.76 -73.79 57.45
CA TYR A 482 -1.99 -73.25 56.83
C TYR A 482 -3.17 -73.20 57.87
N PRO A 483 -4.41 -72.73 57.58
CA PRO A 483 -5.08 -72.44 56.28
C PRO A 483 -5.84 -71.06 56.26
N GLU A 484 -6.86 -70.69 55.43
CA GLU A 484 -7.61 -71.32 54.31
C GLU A 484 -8.31 -70.30 53.35
N TYR A 485 -8.88 -70.84 52.27
CA TYR A 485 -10.10 -70.47 51.48
C TYR A 485 -10.25 -69.15 50.67
N SER A 486 -10.11 -69.32 49.35
CA SER A 486 -10.84 -68.75 48.17
C SER A 486 -11.24 -67.26 48.05
N THR A 487 -10.96 -66.67 46.88
CA THR A 487 -11.97 -66.30 45.84
C THR A 487 -11.26 -66.24 44.47
N GLU A 488 -11.99 -66.46 43.37
CA GLU A 488 -11.48 -66.56 41.99
C GLU A 488 -11.12 -65.23 41.30
N ASN A 489 -10.18 -65.32 40.33
CA ASN A 489 -10.07 -64.63 39.03
C ASN A 489 -10.55 -63.14 38.94
N LEU A 490 -9.69 -62.17 38.59
CA LEU A 490 -9.17 -61.96 37.21
C LEU A 490 -8.04 -60.89 37.17
N LEU A 491 -7.08 -61.08 36.24
CA LEU A 491 -6.25 -60.08 35.49
C LEU A 491 -6.12 -58.65 36.10
N GLN A 492 -4.94 -58.06 36.34
CA GLN A 492 -3.72 -58.01 35.51
C GLN A 492 -2.58 -57.28 36.26
N GLU A 493 -1.33 -57.45 35.82
CA GLU A 493 -0.10 -57.03 36.51
C GLU A 493 0.20 -55.51 36.52
N ASN A 494 0.15 -54.97 37.73
CA ASN A 494 1.11 -54.03 38.32
C ASN A 494 2.58 -54.54 38.20
N THR A 495 3.66 -53.75 38.01
CA THR A 495 3.85 -52.30 37.77
C THR A 495 5.31 -51.98 37.31
N HIS A 496 5.53 -50.72 36.91
CA HIS A 496 6.74 -49.89 37.10
C HIS A 496 7.98 -49.98 36.20
N GLN A 497 8.24 -48.82 35.57
CA GLN A 497 9.58 -48.23 35.43
C GLN A 497 9.52 -46.77 35.94
N ILE A 498 10.67 -46.15 36.25
CA ILE A 498 10.77 -45.01 37.20
C ILE A 498 10.96 -43.66 36.48
N GLY A 499 10.27 -42.61 36.95
CA GLY A 499 10.86 -41.26 37.02
C GLY A 499 10.34 -40.17 36.06
N LEU A 500 9.07 -39.81 36.13
CA LEU A 500 8.61 -38.41 36.01
C LEU A 500 7.82 -38.05 37.27
N GLU A 501 7.74 -36.75 37.59
CA GLU A 501 6.93 -36.24 38.71
C GLU A 501 5.47 -36.71 38.57
N GLU A 502 4.85 -37.08 39.71
CA GLU A 502 3.49 -37.59 39.74
C GLU A 502 2.49 -36.52 39.29
N LEU A 503 2.03 -36.62 38.04
CA LEU A 503 0.77 -36.00 37.63
C LEU A 503 -0.37 -36.73 38.32
N SER A 504 -0.81 -36.19 39.46
CA SER A 504 -1.98 -36.64 40.19
C SER A 504 -3.20 -36.64 39.26
N LEU A 505 -3.69 -37.82 38.91
CA LEU A 505 -4.90 -38.00 38.10
C LEU A 505 -6.13 -37.81 39.00
N TYR A 506 -6.67 -36.59 39.00
CA TYR A 506 -7.94 -36.28 39.66
C TYR A 506 -9.11 -36.72 38.78
N SER A 507 -10.19 -37.22 39.38
CA SER A 507 -11.42 -37.51 38.64
C SER A 507 -12.10 -36.21 38.21
N PHE A 508 -12.96 -36.28 37.19
CA PHE A 508 -13.78 -35.13 36.80
C PHE A 508 -14.65 -34.61 37.95
N GLU A 509 -15.10 -35.51 38.83
CA GLU A 509 -15.95 -35.19 39.98
C GLU A 509 -15.18 -34.45 41.09
N ASP A 510 -13.92 -34.83 41.35
CA ASP A 510 -13.03 -34.09 42.25
C ASP A 510 -12.78 -32.66 41.76
N LEU A 511 -12.52 -32.52 40.45
CA LEU A 511 -12.24 -31.24 39.80
C LEU A 511 -13.48 -30.34 39.72
N ALA A 512 -14.66 -30.94 39.49
CA ALA A 512 -15.94 -30.26 39.54
C ALA A 512 -16.24 -29.73 40.96
N ASN A 513 -16.13 -30.58 41.99
CA ASN A 513 -16.32 -30.15 43.38
C ASN A 513 -15.34 -29.04 43.78
N ALA A 514 -14.05 -29.19 43.47
CA ALA A 514 -13.02 -28.26 43.90
C ALA A 514 -12.95 -26.94 43.09
N THR A 515 -13.78 -26.79 42.05
CA THR A 515 -13.99 -25.54 41.28
C THR A 515 -15.43 -24.99 41.33
N GLU A 516 -16.29 -25.58 42.16
CA GLU A 516 -17.73 -25.26 42.22
C GLU A 516 -18.44 -25.44 40.87
N ASN A 517 -18.29 -26.62 40.25
CA ASN A 517 -18.74 -26.92 38.89
C ASN A 517 -18.22 -25.92 37.84
N PHE A 518 -16.92 -25.63 37.88
CA PHE A 518 -16.24 -24.72 36.94
C PHE A 518 -16.87 -23.30 36.92
N HIS A 519 -17.28 -22.79 38.09
CA HIS A 519 -17.95 -21.50 38.21
C HIS A 519 -17.09 -20.34 37.66
N SER A 520 -17.73 -19.37 36.99
CA SER A 520 -17.04 -18.28 36.29
C SER A 520 -16.18 -17.40 37.20
N ALA A 521 -16.58 -17.24 38.47
CA ALA A 521 -15.79 -16.52 39.48
C ALA A 521 -14.43 -17.19 39.80
N ASN A 522 -14.30 -18.49 39.55
CA ASN A 522 -13.07 -19.25 39.74
C ASN A 522 -12.18 -19.26 38.48
N LYS A 523 -12.60 -18.65 37.37
CA LYS A 523 -11.83 -18.62 36.11
C LYS A 523 -10.71 -17.58 36.16
N LEU A 524 -9.48 -18.02 35.96
CA LEU A 524 -8.28 -17.18 35.96
C LEU A 524 -7.94 -16.60 34.56
N GLY A 525 -8.40 -17.26 33.50
CA GLY A 525 -8.17 -16.82 32.12
C GLY A 525 -8.60 -17.85 31.08
N GLN A 526 -8.40 -17.54 29.80
CA GLN A 526 -8.59 -18.46 28.68
C GLN A 526 -7.67 -18.08 27.52
N GLY A 527 -7.05 -19.08 26.90
CA GLY A 527 -6.22 -18.91 25.71
C GLY A 527 -6.52 -19.98 24.66
N GLY A 528 -5.65 -20.11 23.64
CA GLY A 528 -5.79 -21.06 22.54
C GLY A 528 -5.76 -22.55 22.92
N PHE A 529 -5.66 -22.88 24.21
CA PHE A 529 -5.72 -24.24 24.75
C PHE A 529 -6.76 -24.41 25.86
N GLY A 530 -7.79 -23.56 25.91
CA GLY A 530 -8.92 -23.67 26.84
C GLY A 530 -8.87 -22.70 28.05
N PRO A 531 -9.92 -22.75 28.89
CA PRO A 531 -10.03 -21.95 30.11
C PRO A 531 -9.23 -22.54 31.28
N VAL A 532 -8.73 -21.69 32.17
CA VAL A 532 -7.98 -22.08 33.39
C VAL A 532 -8.77 -21.65 34.62
N TYR A 533 -8.88 -22.55 35.61
CA TYR A 533 -9.64 -22.33 36.83
C TYR A 533 -8.76 -22.44 38.09
N LYS A 534 -9.14 -21.68 39.12
CA LYS A 534 -8.60 -21.74 40.48
C LYS A 534 -9.34 -22.83 41.27
N VAL A 535 -8.59 -23.57 42.09
CA VAL A 535 -9.09 -24.68 42.90
C VAL A 535 -8.94 -24.33 44.39
N MET A 536 -9.90 -24.74 45.22
CA MET A 536 -9.73 -24.84 46.67
C MET A 536 -9.62 -26.30 47.10
N LEU A 537 -8.42 -26.70 47.54
CA LEU A 537 -8.19 -27.98 48.23
C LEU A 537 -8.12 -27.74 49.74
N VAL A 538 -8.94 -28.48 50.50
CA VAL A 538 -9.04 -28.36 51.97
C VAL A 538 -7.92 -29.15 52.66
N HIS A 539 -6.66 -28.88 52.27
CA HIS A 539 -5.48 -28.88 53.12
C HIS A 539 -4.25 -28.46 52.30
N LEU A 540 -3.78 -27.22 52.54
CA LEU A 540 -2.50 -26.63 52.10
C LEU A 540 -2.19 -26.57 50.58
N SER A 541 -2.03 -25.33 50.11
CA SER A 541 -1.47 -24.88 48.82
C SER A 541 -2.44 -24.79 47.64
N PHE A 542 -2.46 -23.63 46.98
CA PHE A 542 -3.13 -23.43 45.69
C PHE A 542 -2.30 -24.08 44.58
N MET A 543 -2.91 -24.94 43.76
CA MET A 543 -2.32 -25.42 42.50
C MET A 543 -3.26 -25.10 41.32
N PRO A 544 -2.73 -24.58 40.20
CA PRO A 544 -3.48 -24.51 38.95
C PRO A 544 -3.52 -25.89 38.28
N TYR A 545 -4.65 -26.24 37.68
CA TYR A 545 -4.78 -27.42 36.83
C TYR A 545 -5.32 -27.04 35.44
N ARG A 546 -5.22 -27.97 34.50
CA ARG A 546 -5.57 -27.79 33.10
C ARG A 546 -6.41 -28.97 32.63
N THR A 547 -7.61 -28.70 32.12
CA THR A 547 -8.39 -29.70 31.39
C THR A 547 -7.82 -29.86 29.98
N ILE A 548 -7.68 -31.10 29.53
CA ILE A 548 -7.36 -31.45 28.14
C ILE A 548 -8.59 -32.18 27.59
N SER A 549 -9.31 -31.54 26.67
CA SER A 549 -10.29 -32.19 25.82
C SER A 549 -9.60 -32.68 24.55
N ASN A 550 -9.85 -33.93 24.16
CA ASN A 550 -9.62 -34.39 22.78
C ASN A 550 -10.69 -33.82 21.85
#